data_AF-A0AA41DCI6-F1
#
_entry.id   AF-A0AA41DCI6-F1
#
_cell.length_a   1.000
_cell.length_b   1.000
_cell.length_c   1.000
_cell.angle_alpha   90.00
_cell.angle_beta   90.00
_cell.angle_gamma   90.00
#
_symmetry.space_group_name_H-M   'P 1'
#
loop_
_entity.id
_entity.type
_entity.pdbx_description
1 polymer ?
#
loop_
_entity_poly.entity_id
_entity_poly.type
_entity_poly.pdbx_seq_one_letter_code
_entity_poly.pdbx_strand_id
1 'polypeptide(L)'
;MADENFDSSGNVTADELRLLIERAERLEEEKKGISDDIKDVFAEAKARGYDPKAIKKIMAIRKKKREEYQEEEAILEVYMKALGMI
;
A
#
# COMPACT_ATOMS: atom_id res chain seq x y z
N MET A 1 29.16 8.10 48.37
CA MET A 1 29.65 7.94 46.99
C MET A 1 28.49 7.42 46.18
N ALA A 2 27.84 8.32 45.44
CA ALA A 2 26.73 8.00 44.56
C ALA A 2 27.28 7.35 43.29
N ASP A 3 26.62 6.27 42.87
CA ASP A 3 26.92 5.56 41.64
C ASP A 3 26.33 6.37 40.47
N GLU A 4 27.14 7.24 39.86
CA GLU A 4 26.77 8.12 38.74
C GLU A 4 26.98 7.46 37.36
N ASN A 5 26.59 6.20 37.15
CA ASN A 5 26.77 5.55 35.83
C ASN A 5 25.54 4.85 35.23
N PHE A 6 24.35 5.00 35.82
CA PHE A 6 23.14 4.32 35.30
C PHE A 6 22.34 5.14 34.26
N ASP A 7 22.60 6.44 34.12
CA ASP A 7 21.70 7.37 33.41
C ASP A 7 22.13 7.67 31.95
N SER A 8 23.39 7.42 31.58
CA SER A 8 23.88 7.79 30.24
C SER A 8 23.35 6.87 29.12
N SER A 9 23.26 5.56 29.35
CA SER A 9 22.90 4.59 28.30
C SER A 9 21.38 4.44 28.14
N GLY A 10 20.61 4.63 29.21
CA GLY A 10 19.15 4.62 29.18
C GLY A 10 18.58 5.84 28.44
N ASN A 11 19.19 7.01 28.60
CA ASN A 11 18.76 8.22 27.90
C ASN A 11 19.06 8.16 26.39
N VAL A 12 20.23 7.65 25.98
CA VAL A 12 20.57 7.50 24.55
C VAL A 12 19.61 6.55 23.83
N THR A 13 19.21 5.46 24.47
CA THR A 13 18.25 4.50 23.89
C THR A 13 16.82 5.05 23.83
N ALA A 14 16.42 5.88 24.81
CA ALA A 14 15.13 6.57 24.78
C ALA A 14 15.05 7.64 23.66
N ASP A 15 16.15 8.37 23.42
CA ASP A 15 16.21 9.39 22.36
C ASP A 15 16.22 8.78 20.96
N GLU A 16 16.93 7.67 20.75
CA GLU A 16 16.87 6.92 19.49
C GLU A 16 15.45 6.42 19.21
N LEU A 17 14.78 5.87 20.22
CA LEU A 17 13.40 5.39 20.08
C LEU A 17 12.43 6.54 19.74
N ARG A 18 12.57 7.71 20.36
CA ARG A 18 11.76 8.90 20.04
C ARG A 18 11.92 9.31 18.58
N LEU A 19 13.16 9.40 18.08
CA LEU A 19 13.42 9.76 16.69
C LEU A 19 12.82 8.75 15.69
N LEU A 20 12.86 7.45 16.01
CA LEU A 20 12.22 6.42 15.20
C LEU A 20 10.69 6.57 15.17
N ILE A 21 10.07 6.84 16.32
CA ILE A 21 8.62 7.06 16.44
C ILE A 21 8.20 8.31 15.65
N GLU A 22 8.84 9.45 15.87
CA GLU A 22 8.53 10.70 15.18
C GLU A 22 8.67 10.56 13.66
N ARG A 23 9.66 9.79 13.19
CA ARG A 23 9.82 9.49 11.77
C ARG A 23 8.68 8.60 11.26
N ALA A 24 8.26 7.59 12.02
CA ALA A 24 7.17 6.70 11.64
C ALA A 24 5.81 7.43 11.60
N GLU A 25 5.53 8.29 12.58
CA GLU A 25 4.29 9.08 12.65
C GLU A 25 4.15 10.02 11.45
N ARG A 26 5.23 10.73 11.10
CA ARG A 26 5.28 11.55 9.88
C ARG A 26 4.97 10.76 8.61
N LEU A 27 5.56 9.57 8.47
CA LEU A 27 5.32 8.71 7.31
C LEU A 27 3.87 8.20 7.27
N GLU A 28 3.24 7.94 8.42
CA GLU A 28 1.82 7.56 8.48
C GLU A 28 0.90 8.75 8.11
N GLU A 29 1.25 9.98 8.50
CA GLU A 29 0.53 11.19 8.05
C GLU A 29 0.65 11.39 6.54
N GLU A 30 1.85 11.27 5.97
CA GLU A 30 2.07 11.35 4.52
C GLU A 30 1.27 10.28 3.77
N LYS A 31 1.32 9.03 4.27
CA LYS A 31 0.57 7.90 3.72
C LYS A 31 -0.94 8.12 3.78
N LYS A 32 -1.45 8.76 4.85
CA LYS A 32 -2.86 9.14 4.96
C LYS A 32 -3.23 10.17 3.90
N GLY A 33 -2.43 11.22 3.73
CA GLY A 33 -2.63 12.23 2.69
C GLY A 33 -2.70 11.61 1.29
N ILE A 34 -1.72 10.77 0.94
CA ILE A 34 -1.69 10.04 -0.34
C ILE A 34 -2.92 9.14 -0.50
N SER A 35 -3.36 8.49 0.59
CA SER A 35 -4.55 7.62 0.56
C SER A 35 -5.82 8.41 0.30
N ASP A 36 -5.93 9.63 0.83
CA ASP A 36 -7.07 10.51 0.60
C ASP A 36 -7.06 11.08 -0.83
N ASP A 37 -5.90 11.49 -1.35
CA ASP A 37 -5.76 11.90 -2.75
C ASP A 37 -6.17 10.78 -3.73
N ILE A 38 -5.79 9.53 -3.44
CA ILE A 38 -6.20 8.37 -4.24
C ILE A 38 -7.72 8.17 -4.19
N LYS A 39 -8.37 8.41 -3.05
CA LYS A 39 -9.84 8.33 -2.94
C LYS A 39 -10.51 9.40 -3.79
N ASP A 40 -9.98 10.62 -3.80
CA ASP A 40 -10.51 11.72 -4.59
C ASP A 40 -10.41 11.43 -6.09
N VAL A 41 -9.31 10.85 -6.56
CA VAL A 41 -9.18 10.37 -7.95
C VAL A 41 -10.24 9.34 -8.29
N PHE A 42 -10.53 8.38 -7.40
CA PHE A 42 -11.59 7.41 -7.63
C PHE A 42 -12.99 8.03 -7.59
N ALA A 43 -13.21 9.05 -6.75
CA ALA A 43 -14.46 9.79 -6.69
C ALA A 43 -14.68 10.58 -8.00
N GLU A 44 -13.66 11.25 -8.51
CA GLU A 44 -13.66 11.95 -9.80
C GLU A 44 -13.96 10.98 -10.96
N ALA A 45 -13.29 9.83 -10.98
CA ALA A 45 -13.54 8.80 -11.98
C ALA A 45 -14.99 8.32 -11.96
N LYS A 46 -15.56 8.11 -10.76
CA LYS A 46 -16.96 7.75 -10.58
C LYS A 46 -17.92 8.84 -11.06
N ALA A 47 -17.63 10.10 -10.73
CA ALA A 47 -18.43 11.25 -11.18
C ALA A 47 -18.44 11.40 -12.71
N ARG A 48 -17.35 10.98 -13.38
CA ARG A 48 -17.23 10.92 -14.84
C ARG A 48 -17.86 9.67 -15.47
N GLY A 49 -18.41 8.75 -14.67
CA GLY A 49 -19.10 7.55 -15.15
C GLY A 49 -18.20 6.31 -15.31
N TYR A 50 -16.95 6.35 -14.85
CA TYR A 50 -16.09 5.16 -14.82
C TYR A 50 -16.36 4.30 -13.57
N ASP A 51 -16.13 2.98 -13.68
CA ASP A 51 -16.20 2.07 -12.53
C ASP A 51 -14.86 2.03 -11.77
N PRO A 52 -14.80 2.50 -10.50
CA PRO A 52 -13.57 2.44 -9.70
C PRO A 52 -13.06 1.02 -9.46
N LYS A 53 -13.93 -0.01 -9.45
CA LYS A 53 -13.50 -1.41 -9.30
C LYS A 53 -12.72 -1.88 -10.52
N ALA A 54 -13.20 -1.56 -11.72
CA ALA A 54 -12.50 -1.85 -12.97
C ALA A 54 -11.14 -1.15 -13.02
N ILE A 55 -11.07 0.14 -12.64
CA ILE A 55 -9.80 0.88 -12.57
C ILE A 55 -8.82 0.21 -11.60
N LYS A 56 -9.26 -0.19 -10.40
CA LYS A 56 -8.41 -0.91 -9.44
C LYS A 56 -7.87 -2.23 -10.01
N LYS A 57 -8.72 -2.99 -10.73
CA LYS A 57 -8.29 -4.21 -11.41
C LYS A 57 -7.21 -3.91 -12.46
N ILE A 58 -7.40 -2.87 -13.28
CA ILE A 58 -6.41 -2.42 -14.26
C ILE A 58 -5.10 -2.01 -13.58
N MET A 59 -5.14 -1.26 -12.48
CA MET A 59 -3.94 -0.89 -11.71
C MET A 59 -3.19 -2.12 -11.20
N ALA A 60 -3.90 -3.15 -10.71
CA ALA A 60 -3.30 -4.40 -10.26
C ALA A 60 -2.62 -5.16 -11.41
N ILE A 61 -3.29 -5.24 -12.57
CA ILE A 61 -2.74 -5.84 -13.80
C ILE A 61 -1.47 -5.11 -14.22
N ARG A 62 -1.47 -3.77 -14.23
CA ARG A 62 -0.32 -2.95 -14.63
C ARG A 62 0.91 -3.09 -13.72
N LYS A 63 0.76 -3.66 -12.53
CA LYS A 63 1.88 -3.96 -11.61
C LYS A 63 2.56 -5.29 -11.92
N LYS A 64 1.91 -6.19 -12.67
CA LYS A 64 2.47 -7.49 -13.06
C LYS A 64 3.33 -7.37 -14.30
N LYS A 65 4.24 -8.32 -14.51
CA LYS A 65 4.89 -8.47 -15.83
C LYS A 65 3.87 -8.93 -16.85
N ARG A 66 4.01 -8.47 -18.09
CA ARG A 66 3.07 -8.76 -19.17
C ARG A 66 2.92 -10.27 -19.41
N GLU A 67 4.03 -11.00 -19.40
CA GLU A 67 4.07 -12.46 -19.61
C GLU A 67 3.32 -13.21 -18.51
N GLU A 68 3.62 -12.91 -17.24
CA GLU A 68 2.93 -13.50 -16.08
C GLU A 68 1.40 -13.28 -16.14
N TYR A 69 0.97 -12.07 -16.51
CA TYR A 69 -0.46 -11.78 -16.66
C TYR A 69 -1.11 -12.55 -17.81
N GLN A 70 -0.42 -12.69 -18.95
CA GLN A 70 -0.95 -13.42 -20.11
C GLN A 70 -1.10 -14.92 -19.82
N GLU A 71 -0.15 -15.53 -19.12
CA GLU A 71 -0.23 -16.92 -18.69
C GLU A 71 -1.41 -17.15 -17.74
N GLU A 72 -1.57 -16.29 -16.73
CA GLU A 72 -2.70 -16.34 -15.80
C GLU A 72 -4.05 -16.19 -16.53
N GLU A 73 -4.18 -15.25 -17.46
CA GLU A 73 -5.42 -15.06 -18.22
C GLU A 73 -5.74 -16.24 -19.13
N ALA A 74 -4.74 -16.83 -19.79
CA ALA A 74 -4.93 -18.00 -20.63
C ALA A 74 -5.47 -19.19 -19.82
N ILE A 75 -4.92 -19.43 -18.63
CA ILE A 75 -5.39 -20.49 -17.72
C ILE A 75 -6.82 -20.19 -17.26
N LEU A 76 -7.09 -18.94 -16.85
CA LEU A 76 -8.41 -18.54 -16.40
C LEU A 76 -9.46 -18.71 -17.50
N GLU A 77 -9.15 -18.33 -18.74
CA GLU A 77 -10.03 -18.48 -19.89
C GLU A 77 -10.37 -19.95 -20.16
N VAL A 78 -9.38 -20.85 -20.08
CA VAL A 78 -9.61 -22.30 -20.20
C VAL A 78 -10.59 -22.80 -19.14
N TYR A 79 -10.41 -22.38 -17.88
CA TYR A 79 -11.31 -22.78 -16.81
C TYR A 79 -12.72 -22.19 -16.96
N MET A 80 -12.83 -20.92 -17.37
CA MET A 80 -14.14 -20.29 -17.59
C MET A 80 -14.92 -20.97 -18.73
N LYS A 81 -14.25 -21.34 -19.83
CA LYS A 81 -14.84 -22.12 -20.92
C LYS A 81 -15.30 -23.50 -20.44
N ALA A 82 -14.46 -24.21 -19.68
CA ALA A 82 -14.81 -25.52 -19.14
C ALA A 82 -16.03 -25.47 -18.20
N LEU A 83 -16.23 -24.34 -17.51
CA LEU A 83 -17.37 -24.09 -16.63
C LEU A 83 -18.58 -23.47 -17.34
N GLY A 84 -18.52 -23.19 -18.65
CA GLY A 84 -19.60 -22.54 -19.40
C GLY A 84 -19.89 -21.11 -18.97
N MET A 85 -18.91 -20.42 -18.40
CA MET A 85 -19.03 -19.03 -17.94
C MET A 85 -18.76 -18.00 -19.04
N ILE A 86 -18.19 -18.44 -20.17
CA ILE A 86 -17.97 -17.70 -21.42
C ILE A 86 -18.11 -18.64 -22.62
#